data_AF-L8IF44-F1
#
_entry.id   AF-L8IF44-F1
#
_cell.length_a   1.000
_cell.length_b   1.000
_cell.length_c   1.000
_cell.angle_alpha   90.00
_cell.angle_beta   90.00
_cell.angle_gamma   90.00
#
_symmetry.space_group_name_H-M   'P 1'
#
loop_
_entity.id
_entity.type
_entity.pdbx_description
1 polymer ?
#
loop_
_entity_poly.entity_id
_entity_poly.type
_entity_poly.pdbx_seq_one_letter_code
_entity_poly.pdbx_strand_id
1 'polypeptide(L)'
;MAQGQRTFQAQKPAKSKAAAAAAAASARNRGPRKGGRVIAPKKARIVQQQQLKKNLEVGIRKKTEHDVVMKASTSLPKKLALLKASTKKKEASSSTKMPA
;
A
#
# COMPACT_ATOMS: atom_id res chain seq x y z
N MET A 1 58.00 10.95 14.27
CA MET A 1 57.41 9.64 13.89
C MET A 1 55.90 9.75 14.03
N ALA A 2 55.21 10.16 12.95
CA ALA A 2 53.76 10.39 12.98
C ALA A 2 53.01 9.07 12.73
N GLN A 3 52.45 8.48 13.78
CA GLN A 3 51.56 7.32 13.66
C GLN A 3 50.12 7.84 13.61
N GLY A 4 49.57 7.89 12.40
CA GLY A 4 48.23 8.42 12.15
C GLY A 4 47.14 7.56 12.79
N GLN A 5 46.25 8.22 13.53
CA GLN A 5 45.01 7.62 14.03
C GLN A 5 44.06 7.33 12.86
N ARG A 6 44.01 6.08 12.41
CA ARG A 6 42.89 5.61 11.56
C ARG A 6 41.70 5.33 12.48
N THR A 7 40.84 6.32 12.64
CA THR A 7 39.52 6.11 13.23
C THR A 7 38.69 5.28 12.25
N PHE A 8 38.27 4.10 12.71
CA PHE A 8 37.35 3.24 11.95
C PHE A 8 35.96 3.90 11.95
N GLN A 9 35.69 4.70 10.93
CA GLN A 9 34.36 5.23 10.66
C GLN A 9 33.51 4.08 10.11
N ALA A 10 32.67 3.47 10.96
CA ALA A 10 31.68 2.51 10.51
C ALA A 10 30.71 3.22 9.55
N GLN A 11 30.71 2.81 8.28
CA GLN A 11 29.76 3.32 7.30
C GLN A 11 28.33 2.94 7.72
N LYS A 12 27.51 3.94 8.02
CA LYS A 12 26.07 3.75 8.20
C LYS A 12 25.49 3.39 6.83
N PRO A 13 24.79 2.26 6.65
CA PRO A 13 24.17 1.96 5.37
C PRO A 13 23.09 3.00 5.10
N ALA A 14 23.31 3.77 4.04
CA ALA A 14 22.39 4.77 3.54
C ALA A 14 21.01 4.12 3.30
N LYS A 15 19.97 4.89 3.62
CA LYS A 15 18.55 4.54 3.52
C LYS A 15 18.23 3.94 2.15
N SER A 16 18.32 2.63 2.06
CA SER A 16 17.93 1.85 0.89
C SER A 16 17.13 0.65 1.36
N LYS A 17 16.20 0.21 0.53
CA LYS A 17 15.33 -0.96 0.77
C LYS A 17 16.15 -2.20 1.17
N ALA A 18 17.40 -2.30 0.71
CA ALA A 18 18.36 -3.32 1.08
C ALA A 18 18.82 -3.25 2.55
N ALA A 19 19.06 -2.06 3.10
CA ALA A 19 19.41 -1.88 4.51
C ALA A 19 18.25 -2.24 5.44
N ALA A 20 17.01 -1.91 5.06
CA ALA A 20 15.81 -2.32 5.78
C ALA A 20 15.58 -3.83 5.71
N ALA A 21 15.82 -4.45 4.54
CA ALA A 21 15.76 -5.90 4.37
C ALA A 21 16.85 -6.62 5.18
N ALA A 22 18.07 -6.08 5.20
CA ALA A 22 19.18 -6.62 5.99
C ALA A 22 18.95 -6.47 7.51
N ALA A 23 18.38 -5.34 7.96
CA ALA A 23 17.97 -5.15 9.35
C ALA A 23 16.84 -6.10 9.75
N ALA A 24 15.85 -6.32 8.88
CA ALA A 24 14.74 -7.25 9.11
C ALA A 24 15.19 -8.72 9.06
N ALA A 25 16.20 -9.06 8.26
CA ALA A 25 16.82 -10.38 8.24
C ALA A 25 17.69 -10.60 9.50
N SER A 26 18.48 -9.59 9.89
CA SER A 26 19.31 -9.63 11.10
C SER A 26 18.46 -9.70 12.38
N ALA A 27 17.31 -9.03 12.43
CA ALA A 27 16.36 -9.13 13.55
C ALA A 27 15.73 -10.52 13.68
N ARG A 28 15.58 -11.27 12.58
CA ARG A 28 15.09 -12.66 12.59
C ARG A 28 16.14 -13.67 13.06
N ASN A 29 17.42 -13.36 12.87
CA ASN A 29 18.55 -14.22 13.27
C ASN A 29 19.11 -13.88 14.65
N ARG A 30 18.77 -12.71 15.21
CA ARG A 30 19.12 -12.37 16.59
C ARG A 30 18.17 -13.10 17.52
N GLY A 31 18.69 -14.07 18.27
CA GLY A 31 17.97 -14.72 19.36
C GLY A 31 17.41 -13.70 20.36
N PRO A 32 16.55 -14.14 21.29
CA PRO A 32 15.90 -13.25 22.25
C PRO A 32 16.91 -12.33 22.92
N ARG A 33 16.74 -11.01 22.74
CA ARG A 33 17.64 -10.01 23.33
C ARG A 33 17.60 -10.16 24.86
N LYS A 34 18.65 -9.74 25.57
CA LYS A 34 18.66 -9.74 27.05
C LYS A 34 17.40 -9.04 27.58
N GLY A 35 16.58 -9.73 28.36
CA GLY A 35 15.27 -9.26 28.85
C GLY A 35 14.07 -9.54 27.92
N GLY A 36 14.30 -10.14 26.75
CA GLY A 36 13.25 -10.56 25.82
C GLY A 36 12.53 -11.80 26.34
N ARG A 37 11.19 -11.74 26.43
CA ARG A 37 10.38 -12.91 26.79
C ARG A 37 10.58 -14.01 25.76
N VAL A 38 11.25 -15.08 26.17
CA VAL A 38 11.34 -16.32 25.39
C VAL A 38 10.00 -17.03 25.54
N ILE A 39 9.19 -16.98 24.48
CA ILE A 39 7.94 -17.74 24.45
C ILE A 39 8.32 -19.22 24.34
N ALA A 40 7.87 -20.03 25.31
CA ALA A 40 8.09 -21.47 25.26
C ALA A 40 7.60 -22.05 23.92
N PRO A 41 8.28 -23.05 23.33
CA PRO A 41 7.97 -23.56 22.00
C PRO A 41 6.49 -23.93 21.81
N LYS A 42 5.84 -24.48 22.84
CA LYS A 42 4.41 -24.81 22.83
C LYS A 42 3.49 -23.58 22.70
N LYS A 43 3.84 -22.47 23.35
CA LYS A 43 3.07 -21.21 23.28
C LYS A 43 3.38 -20.44 21.99
N ALA A 44 4.57 -20.59 21.42
CA ALA A 44 4.92 -20.01 20.13
C ALA A 44 4.05 -20.57 19.00
N ARG A 45 3.80 -21.89 19.01
CA ARG A 45 2.89 -22.55 18.05
C ARG A 45 1.48 -21.98 18.09
N ILE A 46 0.94 -21.76 19.30
CA ILE A 46 -0.41 -21.19 19.48
C ILE A 46 -0.46 -19.74 18.98
N VAL A 47 0.55 -18.93 19.28
CA VAL A 47 0.62 -17.53 18.83
C VAL A 47 0.69 -17.45 17.29
N GLN A 48 1.51 -18.30 16.66
CA GLN A 48 1.59 -18.38 15.20
C GLN A 48 0.25 -18.80 14.58
N GLN A 49 -0.41 -19.81 15.15
CA GLN A 49 -1.74 -20.24 14.70
C GLN A 49 -2.78 -19.12 14.82
N GLN A 50 -2.78 -18.36 15.91
CA GLN A 50 -3.69 -17.22 16.10
C GLN A 50 -3.42 -16.10 15.08
N GLN A 51 -2.14 -15.80 14.79
CA GLN A 51 -1.78 -14.83 13.76
C GLN A 51 -2.22 -15.28 12.37
N LEU A 52 -1.98 -16.55 12.03
CA LEU A 52 -2.44 -17.13 10.77
C LEU A 52 -3.98 -17.07 10.65
N LYS A 53 -4.71 -17.47 11.70
CA LYS A 53 -6.18 -17.42 11.74
C LYS A 53 -6.69 -16.00 11.49
N LYS A 54 -6.16 -15.00 12.22
CA LYS A 54 -6.56 -13.59 12.07
C LYS A 54 -6.26 -13.05 10.68
N ASN A 55 -5.07 -13.33 10.14
CA ASN A 55 -4.66 -12.84 8.84
C ASN A 55 -5.52 -13.43 7.71
N LEU A 56 -5.85 -14.72 7.79
CA LEU A 56 -6.73 -15.38 6.82
C LEU A 56 -8.17 -14.86 6.91
N GLU A 57 -8.71 -14.69 8.11
CA GLU A 57 -10.06 -14.15 8.34
C GLU A 57 -10.21 -12.75 7.72
N VAL A 58 -9.26 -11.86 8.01
CA VAL A 58 -9.26 -10.50 7.44
C VAL A 58 -9.05 -10.52 5.92
N GLY A 59 -8.16 -11.40 5.43
CA GLY A 59 -7.90 -11.54 4.00
C GLY A 59 -9.11 -12.03 3.20
N ILE A 60 -9.84 -13.02 3.74
CA ILE A 60 -11.05 -13.55 3.11
C ILE A 60 -12.14 -12.47 3.08
N ARG A 61 -12.41 -11.80 4.20
CA ARG A 61 -13.41 -10.70 4.25
C ARG A 61 -13.12 -9.64 3.19
N LYS A 62 -11.89 -9.14 3.14
CA LYS A 62 -11.47 -8.13 2.15
C LYS A 62 -11.64 -8.58 0.71
N LYS A 63 -11.31 -9.84 0.39
CA LYS A 63 -11.48 -10.39 -0.96
C LYS A 63 -12.95 -10.52 -1.32
N THR A 64 -13.76 -11.09 -0.44
CA THR A 64 -15.21 -11.24 -0.67
C THR A 64 -15.88 -9.89 -0.84
N GLU A 65 -15.59 -8.92 0.02
CA GLU A 65 -16.11 -7.56 -0.08
C GLU A 65 -15.74 -6.92 -1.42
N HIS A 66 -14.46 -6.99 -1.81
CA HIS A 66 -14.00 -6.48 -3.10
C HIS A 66 -14.73 -7.15 -4.27
N ASP A 67 -14.80 -8.48 -4.28
CA ASP A 67 -15.37 -9.23 -5.40
C ASP A 67 -16.87 -8.99 -5.53
N VAL A 68 -17.59 -8.89 -4.41
CA VAL A 68 -19.02 -8.50 -4.38
C VAL A 68 -19.20 -7.08 -4.91
N VAL A 69 -18.37 -6.13 -4.48
CA VAL A 69 -18.42 -4.74 -4.97
C VAL A 69 -18.12 -4.66 -6.46
N MET A 70 -17.11 -5.40 -6.97
CA MET A 70 -16.76 -5.41 -8.39
C MET A 70 -17.86 -6.07 -9.22
N LYS A 71 -18.43 -7.18 -8.76
CA LYS A 71 -19.56 -7.83 -9.43
C LYS A 71 -20.78 -6.90 -9.47
N ALA A 72 -21.09 -6.22 -8.38
CA ALA A 72 -22.19 -5.26 -8.34
C ALA A 72 -21.93 -4.07 -9.28
N SER A 73 -20.72 -3.50 -9.23
CA SER A 73 -20.33 -2.32 -10.04
C SER A 73 -20.30 -2.62 -11.55
N THR A 74 -19.98 -3.86 -11.94
CA THR A 74 -20.00 -4.29 -13.35
C THR A 74 -21.39 -4.69 -13.82
N SER A 75 -22.26 -5.18 -12.94
CA SER A 75 -23.66 -5.46 -13.26
C SER A 75 -24.52 -4.20 -13.39
N LEU A 76 -24.12 -3.11 -12.74
CA LEU A 76 -24.74 -1.81 -12.93
C LEU A 76 -24.22 -1.19 -14.23
N PRO A 77 -25.10 -0.73 -15.13
CA PRO A 77 -24.65 0.03 -16.29
C PRO A 77 -23.85 1.24 -15.80
N LYS A 78 -22.67 1.47 -16.40
CA LYS A 78 -21.87 2.68 -16.15
C LYS A 78 -22.82 3.85 -16.12
N LYS A 79 -22.92 4.54 -14.96
CA LYS A 79 -23.75 5.74 -14.86
C LYS A 79 -23.31 6.67 -15.98
N LEU A 80 -24.13 6.76 -17.01
CA LEU A 80 -23.90 7.64 -18.14
C LEU A 80 -23.79 9.02 -17.51
N ALA A 81 -22.59 9.57 -17.49
CA ALA A 81 -22.39 10.95 -17.12
C ALA A 81 -23.22 11.74 -18.12
N LEU A 82 -24.39 12.23 -17.69
CA LEU A 82 -25.19 13.13 -18.49
C LEU A 82 -24.32 14.36 -18.71
N LEU A 83 -23.66 14.38 -19.87
CA LEU A 83 -22.87 15.50 -20.32
C LEU A 83 -23.85 16.66 -20.45
N LYS A 84 -23.84 17.56 -19.46
CA LYS A 84 -24.59 18.81 -19.53
C LYS A 84 -23.98 19.58 -20.69
N ALA A 85 -24.64 19.56 -21.85
CA ALA A 85 -24.25 20.42 -22.96
C ALA A 85 -24.22 21.86 -22.44
N SER A 86 -23.08 22.54 -22.59
CA SER A 86 -22.99 23.96 -22.25
C SER A 86 -24.00 24.69 -23.12
N THR A 87 -25.09 25.20 -22.51
CA THR A 87 -25.99 26.14 -23.17
C THR A 87 -25.19 27.42 -23.39
N LYS A 88 -24.56 27.50 -24.56
CA LYS A 88 -23.85 28.69 -25.03
C LYS A 88 -24.90 29.74 -25.34
N LYS A 89 -25.35 30.48 -24.32
CA LYS A 89 -25.91 31.82 -24.54
C LYS A 89 -24.72 32.76 -24.69
N LYS A 90 -24.45 33.14 -25.94
CA LYS A 90 -24.13 34.54 -26.24
C LYS A 90 -24.45 34.83 -27.70
N GLU A 91 -25.40 35.72 -27.87
CA GLU A 91 -25.75 36.41 -29.12
C GLU A 91 -24.51 37.06 -29.75
N ALA A 92 -24.40 36.98 -31.07
CA ALA A 92 -24.02 38.09 -31.97
C ALA A 92 -23.87 37.61 -33.42
N SER A 93 -24.64 38.26 -34.31
CA SER A 93 -24.38 38.55 -35.75
C SER A 93 -23.91 37.41 -36.67
N SER A 94 -24.56 37.09 -37.79
CA SER A 94 -24.75 38.02 -38.91
C SER A 94 -25.50 37.33 -40.06
N SER A 95 -26.49 38.06 -40.59
CA SER A 95 -26.93 38.16 -42.00
C SER A 95 -26.67 36.99 -42.98
N THR A 96 -27.74 36.44 -43.57
CA THR A 96 -27.94 36.53 -45.04
C THR A 96 -29.43 36.40 -45.40
N LYS A 97 -29.86 37.23 -46.35
CA LYS A 97 -31.24 37.51 -46.78
C LYS A 97 -31.89 36.35 -47.57
N MET A 98 -33.21 36.20 -47.41
CA MET A 98 -34.21 35.67 -48.39
C MET A 98 -34.20 36.53 -49.68
N PRO A 99 -34.77 36.14 -50.86
CA PRO A 99 -36.08 35.50 -51.09
C PRO A 99 -36.04 34.49 -52.28
N ALA A 100 -37.10 33.90 -52.87
CA ALA A 100 -38.56 33.96 -52.80
C ALA A 100 -39.09 32.55 -53.13
#